data_AF-A0A1S9AUJ3-F1
#
_entry.id   AF-A0A1S9AUJ3-F1
#
_cell.length_a   1.000
_cell.length_b   1.000
_cell.length_c   1.000
_cell.angle_alpha   90.00
_cell.angle_beta   90.00
_cell.angle_gamma   90.00
#
_symmetry.space_group_name_H-M   'P 1'
#
loop_
_entity.id
_entity.type
_entity.pdbx_description
1 polymer ?
#
loop_
_entity_poly.entity_id
_entity_poly.type
_entity_poly.pdbx_seq_one_letter_code
_entity_poly.pdbx_strand_id
1 'polypeptide(L)'
;MLSPEAGLALAEQYVAEQLGADYWVRPGSFQQDEELFIFDYTTREYVGILLGPGPVIIDRRDGSIHAYGSATGWEGAVAHYRGQQPTRAAVAAEFPGCRAGTERYTLTITQVYRKWPLLQALTKADLSYVVPEARAGVIWRVPRRYDSELLEQRLRRQPTRFDDVAPEAVLYLYPLLKQPRVCRFELAPYEPRTYRKYPEQATAEDYEPRW
;
A
#
# COMPACT_ATOMS: atom_id res chain seq x y z
N MET A 1 7.19 -23.10 -2.75
CA MET A 1 5.78 -22.78 -2.42
C MET A 1 5.49 -23.24 -1.01
N LEU A 2 4.68 -22.50 -0.28
CA LEU A 2 4.26 -22.81 1.08
C LEU A 2 3.37 -24.07 1.11
N SER A 3 3.58 -24.91 2.14
CA SER A 3 2.69 -26.02 2.46
C SER A 3 1.39 -25.51 3.10
N PRO A 4 0.30 -26.29 3.10
CA PRO A 4 -0.94 -25.91 3.75
C PRO A 4 -0.76 -25.56 5.24
N GLU A 5 0.07 -26.31 5.96
CA GLU A 5 0.37 -26.09 7.38
C GLU A 5 1.12 -24.76 7.59
N ALA A 6 2.10 -24.47 6.74
CA ALA A 6 2.81 -23.20 6.77
C ALA A 6 1.89 -22.02 6.42
N GLY A 7 0.97 -22.22 5.47
CA GLY A 7 -0.04 -21.23 5.09
C GLY A 7 -1.00 -20.89 6.22
N LEU A 8 -1.51 -21.91 6.92
CA LEU A 8 -2.38 -21.72 8.08
C LEU A 8 -1.66 -21.03 9.23
N ALA A 9 -0.43 -21.45 9.54
CA ALA A 9 0.37 -20.81 10.59
C ALA A 9 0.63 -19.32 10.28
N LEU A 10 0.89 -18.99 9.01
CA LEU A 10 1.06 -17.61 8.57
C LEU A 10 -0.23 -16.79 8.66
N ALA A 11 -1.38 -17.39 8.34
CA ALA A 11 -2.69 -16.76 8.51
C ALA A 11 -3.00 -16.45 9.98
N GLU A 12 -2.74 -17.41 10.87
CA GLU A 12 -2.92 -17.25 12.32
C GLU A 12 -2.00 -16.18 12.89
N GLN A 13 -0.73 -16.16 12.48
CA GLN A 13 0.24 -15.14 12.87
C GLN A 13 -0.23 -13.74 12.42
N TYR A 14 -0.65 -13.60 11.16
CA TYR A 14 -1.16 -12.34 10.63
C TYR A 14 -2.34 -11.80 11.45
N VAL A 15 -3.31 -12.65 11.76
CA VAL A 15 -4.48 -12.27 12.56
C VAL A 15 -4.08 -11.80 13.96
N ALA A 16 -3.20 -12.56 14.63
CA ALA A 16 -2.73 -12.21 15.97
C ALA A 16 -1.95 -10.89 16.00
N GLU A 17 -1.09 -10.64 15.01
CA GLU A 17 -0.27 -9.43 14.94
C GLU A 17 -1.06 -8.18 14.56
N GLN A 18 -2.01 -8.29 13.63
CA GLN A 18 -2.75 -7.13 13.12
C GLN A 18 -3.94 -6.72 13.99
N LEU A 19 -4.55 -7.68 14.70
CA LEU A 19 -5.84 -7.47 15.36
C LEU A 19 -5.82 -7.82 16.85
N GLY A 20 -4.83 -8.59 17.30
CA GLY A 20 -4.69 -9.02 18.68
C GLY A 20 -5.31 -10.39 18.98
N ALA A 21 -5.14 -10.83 20.23
CA ALA A 21 -5.44 -12.19 20.68
C ALA A 21 -6.94 -12.58 20.62
N ASP A 22 -7.82 -11.59 20.55
CA ASP A 22 -9.28 -11.79 20.49
C ASP A 22 -9.77 -12.19 19.10
N TYR A 23 -8.90 -12.17 18.09
CA TYR A 23 -9.21 -12.56 16.72
C TYR A 23 -8.55 -13.88 16.35
N TRP A 24 -9.15 -14.59 15.40
CA TRP A 24 -8.63 -15.86 14.89
C TRP A 24 -9.15 -16.14 13.47
N VAL A 25 -8.42 -16.99 12.75
CA VAL A 25 -8.87 -17.51 11.44
C VAL A 25 -10.18 -18.26 11.65
N ARG A 26 -11.23 -17.88 10.92
CA ARG A 26 -12.57 -18.45 11.10
C ARG A 26 -12.54 -19.95 10.72
N PRO A 27 -13.07 -20.87 11.55
CA PRO A 27 -13.11 -22.29 11.22
C PRO A 27 -13.74 -22.55 9.87
N GLY A 28 -13.09 -23.39 9.07
CA GLY A 28 -13.56 -23.76 7.73
C GLY A 28 -13.49 -22.63 6.68
N SER A 29 -12.98 -21.45 7.03
CA SER A 29 -12.78 -20.37 6.05
C SER A 29 -11.46 -20.49 5.28
N PHE A 30 -10.46 -21.17 5.84
CA PHE A 30 -9.18 -21.37 5.18
C PHE A 30 -9.34 -22.33 4.00
N GLN A 31 -9.22 -21.81 2.78
CA GLN A 31 -9.17 -22.58 1.55
C GLN A 31 -7.85 -22.36 0.85
N GLN A 32 -7.56 -23.28 -0.07
CA GLN A 32 -6.37 -23.24 -0.88
C GLN A 32 -6.71 -23.55 -2.34
N ASP A 33 -5.98 -22.94 -3.25
CA ASP A 33 -5.84 -23.39 -4.62
C ASP A 33 -4.35 -23.58 -4.95
N GLU A 34 -4.02 -23.79 -6.23
CA GLU A 34 -2.65 -24.03 -6.68
C GLU A 34 -1.67 -22.91 -6.27
N GLU A 35 -2.14 -21.66 -6.23
CA GLU A 35 -1.29 -20.47 -6.07
C GLU A 35 -1.55 -19.71 -4.78
N LEU A 36 -2.72 -19.86 -4.17
CA LEU A 36 -3.21 -19.00 -3.09
C LEU A 36 -3.70 -19.79 -1.88
N PHE A 37 -3.50 -19.22 -0.70
CA PHE A 37 -4.38 -19.48 0.45
C PHE A 37 -5.32 -18.30 0.62
N ILE A 38 -6.54 -18.59 1.05
CA ILE A 38 -7.55 -17.55 1.25
C ILE A 38 -8.33 -17.87 2.50
N PHE A 39 -8.55 -16.87 3.35
CA PHE A 39 -9.25 -17.05 4.60
C PHE A 39 -9.96 -15.77 5.04
N ASP A 40 -10.89 -15.94 5.97
CA ASP A 40 -11.46 -14.82 6.74
C ASP A 40 -11.10 -15.02 8.21
N TYR A 41 -11.27 -13.98 9.01
CA TYR A 41 -11.14 -14.05 10.46
C TYR A 41 -12.39 -13.52 11.15
N THR A 42 -12.52 -13.84 12.44
CA THR A 42 -13.61 -13.35 13.28
C THR A 42 -13.12 -13.13 14.70
N THR A 43 -13.93 -12.44 15.51
CA THR A 43 -13.68 -12.28 16.95
C THR A 43 -14.07 -13.57 17.68
N ARG A 44 -13.42 -13.83 18.82
CA ARG A 44 -13.79 -14.94 19.72
C ARG A 44 -15.15 -14.73 20.39
N GLU A 45 -15.53 -13.48 20.66
CA GLU A 45 -16.78 -13.13 21.35
C GLU A 45 -18.02 -13.27 20.46
N TYR A 46 -17.90 -12.99 19.16
CA TYR A 46 -19.02 -12.99 18.22
C TYR A 46 -18.87 -14.07 17.15
N VAL A 47 -18.84 -15.33 17.59
CA VAL A 47 -18.85 -16.49 16.69
C VAL A 47 -20.12 -16.43 15.81
N GLY A 48 -19.94 -16.11 14.52
CA GLY A 48 -21.03 -16.02 13.54
C GLY A 48 -21.33 -14.61 13.02
N ILE A 49 -20.76 -13.55 13.63
CA ILE A 49 -20.81 -12.20 13.07
C ILE A 49 -19.48 -11.92 12.37
N LEU A 50 -19.54 -11.57 11.09
CA LEU A 50 -18.39 -11.10 10.32
C LEU A 50 -18.05 -9.68 10.78
N LEU A 51 -17.22 -9.58 11.82
CA LEU A 51 -16.58 -8.34 12.27
C LEU A 51 -15.13 -8.38 11.80
N GLY A 52 -14.87 -7.81 10.63
CA GLY A 52 -13.53 -7.71 10.06
C GLY A 52 -13.53 -7.24 8.60
N PRO A 53 -12.38 -6.80 8.06
CA PRO A 53 -12.15 -6.75 6.63
C PRO A 53 -12.43 -8.11 5.99
N GLY A 54 -12.70 -8.09 4.70
CA GLY A 54 -13.11 -9.24 3.94
C GLY A 54 -11.99 -10.26 3.73
N PRO A 55 -12.03 -11.02 2.64
CA PRO A 55 -11.10 -12.11 2.42
C PRO A 55 -9.65 -11.63 2.44
N VAL A 56 -8.79 -12.45 3.04
CA VAL A 56 -7.35 -12.26 3.07
C VAL A 56 -6.71 -13.33 2.20
N ILE A 57 -5.85 -12.91 1.28
CA ILE A 57 -5.13 -13.78 0.36
C ILE A 57 -3.68 -13.88 0.79
N ILE A 58 -3.13 -15.09 0.81
CA ILE A 58 -1.70 -15.35 0.93
C ILE A 58 -1.21 -15.95 -0.37
N ASP A 59 -0.19 -15.34 -0.99
CA ASP A 59 0.50 -15.94 -2.13
C ASP A 59 1.36 -17.13 -1.68
N ARG A 60 1.12 -18.31 -2.22
CA ARG A 60 1.87 -19.52 -1.85
C ARG A 60 3.33 -19.47 -2.32
N ARG A 61 3.68 -18.58 -3.25
CA ARG A 61 5.03 -18.51 -3.82
C ARG A 61 6.00 -17.79 -2.88
N ASP A 62 5.56 -16.68 -2.30
CA ASP A 62 6.42 -15.81 -1.49
C ASP A 62 5.87 -15.48 -0.08
N GLY A 63 4.65 -15.94 0.25
CA GLY A 63 4.00 -15.68 1.53
C GLY A 63 3.46 -14.26 1.69
N SER A 64 3.39 -13.48 0.62
CA SER A 64 2.82 -12.13 0.68
C SER A 64 1.33 -12.17 1.03
N ILE A 65 0.90 -11.27 1.92
CA ILE A 65 -0.48 -11.21 2.44
C ILE A 65 -1.19 -9.97 1.89
N HIS A 66 -2.42 -10.15 1.41
CA HIS A 66 -3.24 -9.12 0.77
C HIS A 66 -4.64 -9.15 1.36
N ALA A 67 -5.00 -8.13 2.15
CA ALA A 67 -6.31 -8.03 2.77
C ALA A 67 -7.27 -7.19 1.93
N TYR A 68 -8.52 -7.66 1.79
CA TYR A 68 -9.56 -7.00 1.02
C TYR A 68 -10.66 -6.44 1.91
N GLY A 69 -11.45 -5.50 1.38
CA GLY A 69 -12.64 -5.00 2.08
C GLY A 69 -13.73 -6.08 2.16
N SER A 70 -14.56 -6.04 3.20
CA SER A 70 -15.65 -7.01 3.43
C SER A 70 -16.65 -7.10 2.27
N ALA A 71 -16.84 -5.99 1.55
CA ALA A 71 -17.71 -5.94 0.38
C ALA A 71 -17.15 -6.61 -0.89
N THR A 72 -15.84 -6.90 -0.94
CA THR A 72 -15.20 -7.46 -2.16
C THR A 72 -15.64 -8.90 -2.44
N GLY A 73 -15.93 -9.67 -1.39
CA GLY A 73 -16.24 -11.11 -1.51
C GLY A 73 -15.06 -11.94 -2.01
N TRP A 74 -15.19 -13.26 -1.90
CA TRP A 74 -14.10 -14.20 -2.17
C TRP A 74 -13.63 -14.16 -3.63
N GLU A 75 -14.57 -14.40 -4.55
CA GLU A 75 -14.28 -14.46 -5.98
C GLU A 75 -13.72 -13.12 -6.49
N GLY A 76 -14.27 -12.01 -5.99
CA GLY A 76 -13.80 -10.67 -6.31
C GLY A 76 -12.35 -10.44 -5.88
N ALA A 77 -11.98 -10.88 -4.68
CA ALA A 77 -10.61 -10.75 -4.19
C ALA A 77 -9.63 -11.57 -5.01
N VAL A 78 -9.99 -12.81 -5.34
CA VAL A 78 -9.16 -13.69 -6.19
C VAL A 78 -8.99 -13.11 -7.58
N ALA A 79 -10.08 -12.70 -8.22
CA ALA A 79 -10.05 -12.11 -9.55
C ALA A 79 -9.22 -10.82 -9.57
N HIS A 80 -9.39 -9.96 -8.57
CA HIS A 80 -8.60 -8.74 -8.44
C HIS A 80 -7.11 -9.04 -8.23
N TYR A 81 -6.78 -9.95 -7.32
CA TYR A 81 -5.41 -10.35 -7.05
C TYR A 81 -4.71 -10.90 -8.30
N ARG A 82 -5.36 -11.85 -9.00
CA ARG A 82 -4.86 -12.42 -10.25
C ARG A 82 -4.73 -11.38 -11.36
N GLY A 83 -5.68 -10.45 -11.46
CA GLY A 83 -5.63 -9.35 -12.42
C GLY A 83 -4.42 -8.43 -12.23
N GLN A 84 -3.88 -8.33 -11.01
CA GLN A 84 -2.69 -7.53 -10.70
C GLN A 84 -1.35 -8.29 -10.87
N GLN A 85 -1.38 -9.62 -11.05
CA GLN A 85 -0.17 -10.44 -11.14
C GLN A 85 0.83 -9.98 -12.22
N PRO A 86 0.40 -9.68 -13.45
CA PRO A 86 1.33 -9.23 -14.49
C PRO A 86 2.05 -7.94 -14.10
N THR A 87 1.33 -7.00 -13.48
CA THR A 87 1.89 -5.73 -13.02
C THR A 87 2.85 -5.92 -11.86
N ARG A 88 2.51 -6.78 -10.88
CA ARG A 88 3.38 -7.12 -9.75
C ARG A 88 4.70 -7.72 -10.23
N ALA A 89 4.62 -8.70 -11.13
CA ALA A 89 5.80 -9.33 -11.73
C ALA A 89 6.67 -8.32 -12.49
N ALA A 90 6.06 -7.42 -13.26
CA ALA A 90 6.79 -6.38 -14.00
C ALA A 90 7.48 -5.37 -13.07
N VAL A 91 6.81 -4.91 -12.00
CA VAL A 91 7.41 -4.02 -10.99
C VAL A 91 8.58 -4.70 -10.29
N ALA A 92 8.42 -5.95 -9.85
CA ALA A 92 9.48 -6.69 -9.16
C ALA A 92 10.70 -6.94 -10.06
N ALA A 93 10.48 -7.18 -11.35
CA ALA A 93 11.56 -7.36 -12.33
C ALA A 93 12.32 -6.06 -12.64
N GLU A 94 11.63 -4.92 -12.68
CA GLU A 94 12.24 -3.62 -13.01
C GLU A 94 12.88 -2.94 -11.79
N PHE A 95 12.34 -3.15 -10.59
CA PHE A 95 12.82 -2.54 -9.35
C PHE A 95 13.17 -3.62 -8.31
N PRO A 96 14.36 -4.25 -8.42
CA PRO A 96 14.81 -5.26 -7.47
C PRO A 96 14.80 -4.71 -6.04
N GLY A 97 14.13 -5.43 -5.13
CA GLY A 97 13.91 -4.99 -3.75
C GLY A 97 12.52 -4.43 -3.47
N CYS A 98 11.73 -4.11 -4.52
CA CYS A 98 10.32 -3.76 -4.37
C CYS A 98 9.42 -5.01 -4.34
N ARG A 99 8.75 -5.28 -3.23
CA ARG A 99 7.69 -6.29 -3.05
C ARG A 99 6.33 -5.75 -3.48
N ALA A 100 6.17 -5.61 -4.79
CA ALA A 100 5.01 -5.00 -5.45
C ALA A 100 3.67 -5.41 -4.81
N GLY A 101 3.01 -4.44 -4.18
CA GLY A 101 1.67 -4.61 -3.63
C GLY A 101 1.60 -5.14 -2.19
N THR A 102 2.69 -5.02 -1.41
CA THR A 102 2.68 -5.29 0.05
C THR A 102 3.30 -4.18 0.88
N GLU A 103 4.25 -3.44 0.33
CA GLU A 103 4.95 -2.35 1.01
C GLU A 103 4.60 -1.00 0.40
N ARG A 104 4.94 0.07 1.12
CA ARG A 104 4.77 1.45 0.63
C ARG A 104 6.02 1.88 -0.13
N TYR A 105 5.86 2.85 -1.02
CA TYR A 105 6.92 3.24 -1.95
C TYR A 105 7.23 4.73 -1.90
N THR A 106 8.45 5.05 -2.34
CA THR A 106 8.84 6.37 -2.81
C THR A 106 8.79 6.35 -4.34
N LEU A 107 7.89 7.13 -4.93
CA LEU A 107 7.82 7.37 -6.38
C LEU A 107 8.51 8.69 -6.70
N THR A 108 9.51 8.65 -7.58
CA THR A 108 10.21 9.86 -8.04
C THR A 108 9.99 10.04 -9.53
N ILE A 109 9.29 11.10 -9.93
CA ILE A 109 9.18 11.52 -11.34
C ILE A 109 10.40 12.37 -11.67
N THR A 110 11.32 11.81 -12.45
CA THR A 110 12.58 12.46 -12.83
C THR A 110 12.45 13.32 -14.08
N GLN A 111 11.53 12.97 -14.98
CA GLN A 111 11.26 13.76 -16.18
C GLN A 111 9.80 13.64 -16.63
N VAL A 112 9.15 14.77 -16.96
CA VAL A 112 7.78 14.77 -17.52
C VAL A 112 7.81 15.04 -19.01
N TYR A 113 7.16 14.18 -19.79
CA TYR A 113 7.01 14.35 -21.25
C TYR A 113 5.58 14.72 -21.65
N ARG A 114 4.58 14.13 -21.00
CA ARG A 114 3.16 14.41 -21.22
C ARG A 114 2.47 14.71 -19.90
N LYS A 115 2.34 16.00 -19.60
CA LYS A 115 1.80 16.51 -18.33
C LYS A 115 0.37 16.04 -18.07
N TRP A 116 -0.54 16.16 -19.03
CA TRP A 116 -1.97 15.90 -18.80
C TRP A 116 -2.28 14.44 -18.44
N PRO A 117 -1.81 13.42 -19.20
CA PRO A 117 -2.01 12.02 -18.82
C PRO A 117 -1.41 11.69 -17.44
N LEU A 118 -0.22 12.22 -17.14
CA LEU A 118 0.43 12.01 -15.85
C LEU A 118 -0.39 12.62 -14.71
N LEU A 119 -0.86 13.86 -14.86
CA LEU A 119 -1.64 14.57 -13.85
C LEU A 119 -2.96 13.84 -13.55
N GLN A 120 -3.65 13.37 -14.60
CA GLN A 120 -4.87 12.57 -14.44
C GLN A 120 -4.61 11.27 -13.69
N ALA A 121 -3.52 10.56 -14.03
CA ALA A 121 -3.13 9.33 -13.37
C ALA A 121 -2.83 9.56 -11.88
N LEU A 122 -2.01 10.56 -11.55
CA LEU A 122 -1.64 10.89 -10.17
C LEU A 122 -2.84 11.36 -9.34
N THR A 123 -3.75 12.14 -9.93
CA THR A 123 -4.98 12.58 -9.26
C THR A 123 -5.87 11.38 -8.94
N LYS A 124 -6.04 10.45 -9.90
CA LYS A 124 -6.87 9.25 -9.71
C LYS A 124 -6.26 8.24 -8.74
N ALA A 125 -4.93 8.25 -8.57
CA ALA A 125 -4.25 7.42 -7.59
C ALA A 125 -4.45 7.88 -6.12
N ASP A 126 -5.16 8.99 -5.89
CA ASP A 126 -5.50 9.55 -4.56
C ASP A 126 -4.29 9.66 -3.63
N LEU A 127 -3.17 10.16 -4.17
CA LEU A 127 -1.93 10.31 -3.40
C LEU A 127 -2.11 11.29 -2.23
N SER A 128 -1.38 11.05 -1.15
CA SER A 128 -1.38 11.88 0.05
C SER A 128 0.01 12.38 0.39
N TYR A 129 0.07 13.50 1.12
CA TYR A 129 1.27 14.04 1.74
C TYR A 129 0.99 14.40 3.19
N VAL A 130 2.01 14.65 4.00
CA VAL A 130 1.86 14.95 5.43
C VAL A 130 2.39 16.35 5.73
N VAL A 131 1.57 17.17 6.37
CA VAL A 131 1.94 18.51 6.83
C VAL A 131 2.11 18.49 8.35
N PRO A 132 3.26 18.91 8.88
CA PRO A 132 3.41 19.14 10.32
C PRO A 132 2.67 20.39 10.78
N GLU A 133 1.90 20.27 11.86
CA GLU A 133 1.19 21.37 12.50
C GLU A 133 1.51 21.39 14.00
N ALA A 134 2.22 22.42 14.46
CA ALA A 134 2.52 22.59 15.88
C ALA A 134 1.33 23.20 16.63
N ARG A 135 0.69 22.43 17.50
CA ARG A 135 -0.47 22.87 18.29
C ARG A 135 -0.48 22.20 19.66
N ALA A 136 -0.74 23.00 20.69
CA ALA A 136 -0.82 22.56 22.09
C ALA A 136 0.43 21.79 22.56
N GLY A 137 1.63 22.28 22.22
CA GLY A 137 2.90 21.68 22.63
C GLY A 137 3.27 20.39 21.89
N VAL A 138 2.57 20.04 20.80
CA VAL A 138 2.82 18.82 20.01
C VAL A 138 2.89 19.17 18.53
N ILE A 139 3.78 18.53 17.78
CA ILE A 139 3.84 18.55 16.32
C ILE A 139 2.95 17.43 15.78
N TRP A 140 1.77 17.80 15.32
CA TRP A 140 0.83 16.88 14.69
C TRP A 140 1.23 16.61 13.25
N ARG A 141 1.14 15.36 12.81
CA ARG A 141 1.41 14.96 11.42
C ARG A 141 0.07 14.79 10.72
N VAL A 142 -0.37 15.85 10.03
CA VAL A 142 -1.71 15.90 9.44
C VAL A 142 -1.65 15.41 7.98
N PRO A 143 -2.28 14.28 7.65
CA PRO A 143 -2.35 13.82 6.27
C PRO A 143 -3.24 14.75 5.45
N ARG A 144 -2.78 15.08 4.24
CA ARG A 144 -3.46 15.89 3.24
C ARG A 144 -3.47 15.12 1.92
N ARG A 145 -4.43 15.43 1.05
CA ARG A 145 -4.52 14.82 -0.28
C ARG A 145 -4.01 15.81 -1.32
N TYR A 146 -3.37 15.25 -2.34
CA TYR A 146 -2.99 16.01 -3.52
C TYR A 146 -4.23 16.31 -4.37
N ASP A 147 -4.46 17.58 -4.66
CA ASP A 147 -5.37 17.98 -5.73
C ASP A 147 -4.59 18.19 -7.04
N SER A 148 -5.33 18.38 -8.14
CA SER A 148 -4.72 18.57 -9.45
C SER A 148 -3.88 19.85 -9.55
N GLU A 149 -4.22 20.92 -8.82
CA GLU A 149 -3.46 22.17 -8.86
C GLU A 149 -2.09 21.99 -8.19
N LEU A 150 -2.08 21.41 -7.00
CA LEU A 150 -0.87 21.14 -6.24
C LEU A 150 0.03 20.12 -6.97
N LEU A 151 -0.54 19.06 -7.54
CA LEU A 151 0.22 18.12 -8.37
C LEU A 151 0.86 18.80 -9.57
N GLU A 152 0.10 19.65 -10.26
CA GLU A 152 0.64 20.44 -11.35
C GLU A 152 1.81 21.32 -10.89
N GLN A 153 1.67 22.04 -9.78
CA GLN A 153 2.73 22.88 -9.24
C GLN A 153 3.97 22.06 -8.87
N ARG A 154 3.79 20.89 -8.25
CA ARG A 154 4.85 19.96 -7.88
C ARG A 154 5.61 19.46 -9.11
N LEU A 155 4.90 19.02 -10.15
CA LEU A 155 5.49 18.47 -11.38
C LEU A 155 6.28 19.49 -12.21
N ARG A 156 6.11 20.80 -11.96
CA ARG A 156 6.95 21.86 -12.56
C ARG A 156 8.38 21.86 -12.00
N ARG A 157 8.62 21.23 -10.84
CA ARG A 157 9.93 21.13 -10.18
C ARG A 157 10.38 19.67 -10.19
N GLN A 158 11.29 19.34 -11.10
CA GLN A 158 11.84 17.98 -11.25
C GLN A 158 13.25 17.90 -10.63
N PRO A 159 13.60 16.78 -9.97
CA PRO A 159 12.75 15.60 -9.73
C PRO A 159 11.62 15.88 -8.73
N THR A 160 10.45 15.29 -8.95
CA THR A 160 9.29 15.39 -8.06
C THR A 160 9.11 14.07 -7.33
N ARG A 161 9.22 14.11 -5.99
CA ARG A 161 9.11 12.94 -5.13
C ARG A 161 7.72 12.84 -4.49
N PHE A 162 7.22 11.62 -4.36
CA PHE A 162 6.01 11.26 -3.63
C PHE A 162 6.36 10.10 -2.69
N ASP A 163 6.37 10.37 -1.40
CA ASP A 163 6.60 9.39 -0.34
C ASP A 163 5.28 8.75 0.09
N ASP A 164 5.39 7.62 0.80
CA ASP A 164 4.22 6.90 1.32
C ASP A 164 3.24 6.42 0.26
N VAL A 165 3.67 6.20 -0.98
CA VAL A 165 2.75 5.76 -2.02
C VAL A 165 2.26 4.35 -1.68
N ALA A 166 0.95 4.20 -1.55
CA ALA A 166 0.34 2.92 -1.22
C ALA A 166 0.63 1.89 -2.32
N PRO A 167 0.79 0.60 -1.96
CA PRO A 167 1.06 -0.45 -2.92
C PRO A 167 0.05 -0.52 -4.08
N GLU A 168 -1.23 -0.33 -3.79
CA GLU A 168 -2.32 -0.34 -4.77
C GLU A 168 -2.21 0.83 -5.75
N ALA A 169 -1.78 2.01 -5.26
CA ALA A 169 -1.56 3.18 -6.09
C ALA A 169 -0.40 2.94 -7.07
N VAL A 170 0.68 2.26 -6.65
CA VAL A 170 1.77 1.88 -7.56
C VAL A 170 1.29 0.90 -8.62
N LEU A 171 0.55 -0.14 -8.25
CA LEU A 171 0.02 -1.11 -9.21
C LEU A 171 -0.94 -0.45 -10.21
N TYR A 172 -1.71 0.53 -9.77
CA TYR A 172 -2.56 1.34 -10.65
C TYR A 172 -1.74 2.25 -11.58
N LEU A 173 -0.72 2.95 -11.06
CA LEU A 173 0.07 3.91 -11.81
C LEU A 173 1.03 3.25 -12.80
N TYR A 174 1.63 2.12 -12.44
CA TYR A 174 2.75 1.53 -13.20
C TYR A 174 2.45 1.34 -14.70
N PRO A 175 1.32 0.72 -15.13
CA PRO A 175 1.03 0.58 -16.55
C PRO A 175 0.94 1.92 -17.30
N LEU A 176 0.47 2.98 -16.63
CA LEU A 176 0.35 4.33 -17.20
C LEU A 176 1.72 5.01 -17.28
N LEU A 177 2.53 4.91 -16.23
CA LEU A 177 3.88 5.50 -16.18
C LEU A 177 4.82 4.84 -17.20
N LYS A 178 4.60 3.56 -17.53
CA LYS A 178 5.33 2.82 -18.57
C LYS A 178 4.91 3.16 -20.00
N GLN A 179 3.80 3.87 -20.20
CA GLN A 179 3.41 4.27 -21.55
C GLN A 179 4.52 5.13 -22.19
N PRO A 180 4.88 4.87 -23.45
CA PRO A 180 5.92 5.62 -24.12
C PRO A 180 5.67 7.13 -24.03
N ARG A 181 6.69 7.87 -23.61
CA ARG A 181 6.67 9.34 -23.54
C ARG A 181 5.62 9.92 -22.57
N VAL A 182 5.28 9.24 -21.48
CA VAL A 182 4.54 9.88 -20.36
C VAL A 182 5.50 10.58 -19.41
N CYS A 183 6.40 9.82 -18.79
CA CYS A 183 7.46 10.32 -17.91
C CYS A 183 8.65 9.36 -17.82
N ARG A 184 9.75 9.80 -17.23
CA ARG A 184 10.72 8.93 -16.56
C ARG A 184 10.45 8.95 -15.07
N PHE A 185 10.58 7.80 -14.44
CA PHE A 185 10.35 7.65 -13.01
C PHE A 185 11.26 6.60 -12.41
N GLU A 186 11.43 6.68 -11.11
CA GLU A 186 12.11 5.71 -10.26
C GLU A 186 11.17 5.30 -9.14
N LEU A 187 11.32 4.07 -8.67
CA LEU A 187 10.58 3.52 -7.54
C LEU A 187 11.57 2.91 -6.55
N ALA A 188 11.38 3.19 -5.27
CA ALA A 188 12.15 2.59 -4.17
C ALA A 188 11.22 2.23 -3.02
N PRO A 189 11.58 1.25 -2.17
CA PRO A 189 10.89 1.01 -0.91
C PRO A 189 10.80 2.30 -0.08
N TYR A 190 9.66 2.55 0.56
CA TYR A 190 9.52 3.67 1.47
C TYR A 190 10.22 3.36 2.79
N GLU A 191 11.12 4.24 3.22
CA GLU A 191 11.78 4.15 4.52
C GLU A 191 11.10 5.09 5.54
N PRO A 192 10.40 4.54 6.55
CA PRO A 192 9.79 5.33 7.61
C PRO A 192 10.85 6.17 8.33
N ARG A 193 10.62 7.48 8.39
CA ARG A 193 11.46 8.38 9.19
C ARG A 193 10.82 8.59 10.55
N THR A 194 11.67 8.56 11.58
CA THR A 194 11.26 8.91 12.94
C THR A 194 11.39 10.41 13.13
N TYR A 195 10.31 11.07 13.52
CA TYR A 195 10.30 12.51 13.76
C TYR A 195 10.03 12.81 15.23
N ARG A 196 10.53 13.96 15.67
CA ARG A 196 10.26 14.47 17.02
C ARG A 196 8.81 14.92 17.11
N LYS A 197 8.18 14.54 18.22
CA LYS A 197 6.78 14.87 18.52
C LYS A 197 6.64 16.21 19.22
N TYR A 198 7.66 16.64 19.97
CA TYR A 198 7.60 17.81 20.82
C TYR A 198 8.51 18.93 20.30
N PRO A 199 8.01 20.18 20.19
CA PRO A 199 8.76 21.31 19.65
C PRO A 199 10.13 21.55 20.29
N GLU A 200 10.26 21.34 21.60
CA GLU A 200 11.50 21.58 22.33
C GLU A 200 12.64 20.62 21.98
N GLN A 201 12.32 19.49 21.32
CA GLN A 201 13.29 18.51 20.83
C GLN A 201 13.42 18.53 19.31
N ALA A 202 12.59 19.32 18.62
CA ALA A 202 12.45 19.29 17.18
C ALA A 202 13.52 20.14 16.48
N THR A 203 13.92 19.65 15.32
CA THR A 203 14.80 20.34 14.36
C THR A 203 13.96 20.95 13.23
N ALA A 204 14.58 21.76 12.37
CA ALA A 204 13.89 22.32 11.20
C ALA A 204 13.28 21.23 10.30
N GLU A 205 13.96 20.09 10.14
CA GLU A 205 13.46 18.96 9.33
C GLU A 205 12.16 18.37 9.87
N ASP A 206 11.93 18.46 11.18
CA ASP A 206 10.67 18.02 11.80
C ASP A 206 9.48 18.93 11.43
N TYR A 207 9.71 20.10 10.86
CA TYR A 207 8.66 21.01 10.39
C TYR A 207 8.49 21.00 8.87
N GLU A 208 9.24 20.18 8.15
CA GLU A 208 9.10 20.07 6.71
C GLU A 208 7.91 19.16 6.32
N PRO A 209 7.11 19.54 5.32
CA PRO A 209 6.11 18.65 4.74
C PRO A 209 6.78 17.42 4.11
N ARG A 210 6.18 16.26 4.34
CA ARG A 210 6.57 15.02 3.68
C ARG A 210 5.68 14.84 2.45
N TRP A 211 6.27 15.08 1.29
CA TRP A 211 5.63 15.05 -0.02
C TRP A 211 5.52 13.66 -0.60
#